data_AF-A0A845QGT6-F1
#
_entry.id   AF-A0A845QGT6-F1
#
_cell.length_a   1.000
_cell.length_b   1.000
_cell.length_c   1.000
_cell.angle_alpha   90.00
_cell.angle_beta   90.00
_cell.angle_gamma   90.00
#
_symmetry.space_group_name_H-M   'P 1'
#
loop_
_entity.id
_entity.type
_entity.pdbx_description
1 polymer ?
#
loop_
_entity_poly.entity_id
_entity_poly.type
_entity_poly.pdbx_seq_one_letter_code
_entity_poly.pdbx_strand_id
1 'polypeptide(L)'
;MTAVLEAISIWAIPVVVALVAFYAICKKVPVYSVFTEGAKEGFSTAIMIIPYLVAMLCAIGMFRASGAMDFICDLLAPVTNVIGLPSEVLPMAIMRSFSGGGAEGMMADLLAQYGTQSQIGRIASVALGSTETTFYVVAVYFGSVGISNTRHSIAAGLLGDLASLIAATLIVNIMWF
;
A
#
# COMPACT_ATOMS: atom_id res chain seq x y z
N MET A 1 9.12 0.34 -26.35
CA MET A 1 9.53 0.42 -24.92
C MET A 1 8.48 -0.19 -24.00
N THR A 2 7.19 0.15 -24.18
CA THR A 2 6.08 -0.40 -23.37
C THR A 2 5.96 -1.93 -23.43
N ALA A 3 6.02 -2.56 -24.61
CA ALA A 3 5.89 -4.01 -24.74
C ALA A 3 6.99 -4.82 -24.01
N VAL A 4 8.22 -4.27 -23.95
CA VAL A 4 9.33 -4.92 -23.23
C VAL A 4 9.10 -4.82 -21.71
N LEU A 5 8.68 -3.64 -21.22
CA LEU A 5 8.36 -3.44 -19.81
C LEU A 5 7.19 -4.32 -19.36
N GLU A 6 6.15 -4.43 -20.20
CA GLU A 6 5.01 -5.29 -19.94
C GLU A 6 5.40 -6.76 -19.87
N ALA A 7 6.23 -7.24 -20.80
CA ALA A 7 6.77 -8.59 -20.76
C ALA A 7 7.57 -8.84 -19.47
N ILE A 8 8.44 -7.91 -19.06
CA ILE A 8 9.21 -8.02 -17.82
C ILE A 8 8.27 -8.11 -16.61
N SER A 9 7.26 -7.25 -16.51
CA SER A 9 6.32 -7.24 -15.39
C SER A 9 5.53 -8.54 -15.27
N ILE A 10 5.03 -9.09 -16.39
CA ILE A 10 4.27 -10.33 -16.40
C ILE A 10 5.13 -11.53 -15.98
N TRP A 11 6.39 -11.57 -16.43
CA TRP A 11 7.30 -12.68 -16.17
C TRP A 11 8.03 -12.58 -14.82
N ALA A 12 8.03 -11.42 -14.16
CA ALA A 12 8.78 -11.20 -12.92
C ALA A 12 8.43 -12.22 -11.81
N ILE A 13 7.15 -12.37 -11.48
CA ILE A 13 6.70 -13.27 -10.40
C ILE A 13 6.98 -14.75 -10.75
N PRO A 14 6.56 -15.26 -11.94
CA PRO A 14 6.88 -16.63 -12.33
C PRO A 14 8.38 -16.95 -12.32
N VAL A 15 9.21 -16.02 -12.80
CA VAL A 15 10.67 -16.20 -12.82
C VAL A 15 11.24 -16.29 -11.41
N VAL A 16 10.81 -15.41 -10.50
CA VAL A 16 11.26 -15.47 -9.08
C VAL A 16 10.88 -16.81 -8.46
N VAL A 17 9.64 -17.26 -8.65
CA VAL A 17 9.17 -18.55 -8.10
C VAL A 17 9.97 -19.72 -8.69
N ALA A 18 10.19 -19.71 -10.01
CA ALA A 18 10.98 -20.73 -10.69
C ALA A 18 12.44 -20.75 -10.22
N LEU A 19 13.07 -19.58 -10.05
CA LEU A 19 14.46 -19.46 -9.59
C LEU A 19 14.62 -19.97 -8.15
N VAL A 20 13.69 -19.63 -7.25
CA VAL A 20 13.73 -20.12 -5.85
C VAL A 20 13.58 -21.64 -5.81
N ALA A 21 12.62 -22.19 -6.55
CA ALA A 21 12.43 -23.63 -6.64
C ALA A 21 13.65 -24.34 -7.26
N PHE A 22 14.19 -23.79 -8.35
CA PHE A 22 15.39 -24.33 -9.00
C PHE A 22 16.61 -24.30 -8.08
N TYR A 23 16.83 -23.18 -7.37
CA TYR A 23 17.91 -23.06 -6.40
C TYR A 23 17.79 -24.11 -5.28
N ALA A 24 16.58 -24.33 -4.77
CA ALA A 24 16.31 -25.36 -3.76
C ALA A 24 16.63 -26.77 -4.29
N ILE A 25 16.28 -27.08 -5.55
CA ILE A 25 16.65 -28.35 -6.22
C ILE A 25 18.16 -28.47 -6.34
N CYS A 26 18.88 -27.44 -6.80
CA CYS A 26 20.34 -27.45 -6.90
C CYS A 26 21.03 -27.67 -5.54
N LYS A 27 20.44 -27.14 -4.46
CA LYS A 27 20.90 -27.35 -3.09
C LYS A 27 20.44 -28.67 -2.46
N LYS A 28 19.75 -29.52 -3.22
CA LYS A 28 19.19 -30.81 -2.77
C LYS A 28 18.27 -30.67 -1.55
N VAL A 29 17.56 -29.54 -1.47
CA VAL A 29 16.53 -29.30 -0.45
C VAL A 29 15.26 -30.03 -0.89
N PRO A 30 14.54 -30.72 0.01
CA PRO A 30 13.28 -31.36 -0.33
C PRO A 30 12.18 -30.29 -0.49
N VAL A 31 12.06 -29.77 -1.71
CA VAL A 31 11.25 -28.58 -2.03
C VAL A 31 9.81 -28.70 -1.55
N TYR A 32 9.16 -29.83 -1.79
CA TYR A 32 7.75 -30.03 -1.44
C TYR A 32 7.53 -30.06 0.08
N SER A 33 8.37 -30.76 0.85
CA SER A 33 8.22 -30.77 2.31
C SER A 33 8.47 -29.40 2.91
N VAL A 34 9.53 -28.69 2.50
CA VAL A 34 9.82 -27.34 3.02
C VAL A 34 8.73 -26.35 2.64
N PHE A 35 8.20 -26.44 1.41
CA PHE A 35 7.06 -25.63 0.99
C PHE A 35 5.81 -25.88 1.85
N THR A 36 5.43 -27.15 2.07
CA THR A 36 4.24 -27.47 2.87
C THR A 36 4.40 -27.12 4.35
N GLU A 37 5.62 -27.19 4.89
CA GLU A 37 5.94 -26.74 6.25
C GLU A 37 5.80 -25.22 6.37
N GLY A 38 6.42 -24.46 5.47
CA GLY A 38 6.25 -23.00 5.42
C GLY A 38 4.79 -22.58 5.20
N ALA A 39 4.01 -23.33 4.41
CA ALA A 39 2.59 -23.06 4.23
C ALA A 39 1.79 -23.24 5.53
N LYS A 40 2.12 -24.23 6.37
CA LYS A 40 1.48 -24.43 7.68
C LYS A 40 1.83 -23.31 8.66
N GLU A 41 3.08 -22.89 8.71
CA GLU A 41 3.53 -21.75 9.52
C GLU A 41 2.83 -20.46 9.10
N GLY A 42 2.71 -20.22 7.79
CA GLY A 42 1.95 -19.11 7.23
C GLY A 42 0.48 -19.12 7.65
N PHE A 43 -0.15 -20.29 7.70
CA PHE A 43 -1.54 -20.42 8.14
C PHE A 43 -1.73 -20.05 9.63
N SER A 44 -0.80 -20.48 10.50
CA SER A 44 -0.82 -20.08 11.91
C SER A 44 -0.66 -18.56 12.07
N THR A 45 0.25 -17.97 11.29
CA THR A 45 0.48 -16.53 11.25
C THR A 45 -0.78 -15.78 10.80
N ALA A 46 -1.46 -16.27 9.77
CA ALA A 46 -2.71 -15.69 9.29
C ALA A 46 -3.79 -15.65 10.39
N ILE A 47 -3.99 -16.76 11.13
CA ILE A 47 -4.97 -16.81 12.23
C ILE A 47 -4.66 -15.76 13.31
N MET A 48 -3.38 -15.60 13.66
CA MET A 48 -2.94 -14.60 14.64
C MET A 48 -3.22 -13.16 14.18
N ILE A 49 -3.10 -12.90 12.88
CA ILE A 49 -3.26 -11.56 12.29
C ILE A 49 -4.74 -11.16 12.10
N ILE A 50 -5.63 -12.13 11.84
CA ILE A 50 -7.07 -11.87 11.54
C ILE A 50 -7.73 -10.89 12.51
N PRO A 51 -7.63 -11.03 13.85
CA PRO A 51 -8.30 -10.12 14.78
C PRO A 51 -7.89 -8.66 14.59
N TYR A 52 -6.59 -8.41 14.37
CA TYR A 52 -6.05 -7.07 14.16
C TYR A 52 -6.57 -6.46 12.85
N LEU A 53 -6.64 -7.25 11.77
CA LEU A 53 -7.19 -6.82 10.49
C LEU A 53 -8.67 -6.49 10.58
N VAL A 54 -9.46 -7.35 11.23
CA VAL A 54 -10.91 -7.15 11.37
C VAL A 54 -11.19 -5.86 12.16
N ALA A 55 -10.49 -5.63 13.27
CA ALA A 55 -10.66 -4.42 14.08
C ALA A 55 -10.34 -3.15 13.26
N MET A 56 -9.24 -3.18 12.53
CA MET A 56 -8.80 -2.06 11.70
C MET A 56 -9.75 -1.80 10.52
N LEU A 57 -10.12 -2.83 9.74
CA LEU A 57 -11.03 -2.69 8.60
C LEU A 57 -12.42 -2.23 9.04
N CYS A 58 -12.90 -2.69 10.20
CA CYS A 58 -14.15 -2.21 10.81
C CYS A 58 -14.07 -0.72 11.16
N ALA A 59 -13.01 -0.29 11.83
CA ALA A 59 -12.80 1.12 12.19
C ALA A 59 -12.72 2.03 10.96
N ILE A 60 -12.02 1.59 9.91
CA ILE A 60 -11.95 2.29 8.62
C ILE A 60 -13.34 2.40 7.99
N GLY A 61 -14.10 1.30 7.97
CA GLY A 61 -15.46 1.29 7.43
C GLY A 61 -16.38 2.27 8.14
N MET A 62 -16.33 2.31 9.47
CA MET A 62 -17.07 3.29 10.29
C MET A 62 -16.61 4.73 9.99
N PHE A 63 -15.30 4.96 9.90
CA PHE A 63 -14.74 6.28 9.62
C PHE A 63 -15.22 6.82 8.28
N ARG A 64 -15.25 5.99 7.23
CA ARG A 64 -15.81 6.37 5.92
C ARG A 64 -17.31 6.59 5.98
N ALA A 65 -18.07 5.66 6.54
CA ALA A 65 -19.53 5.74 6.60
C ALA A 65 -20.03 6.93 7.44
N SER A 66 -19.21 7.42 8.38
CA SER A 66 -19.53 8.60 9.19
C SER A 66 -19.41 9.94 8.46
N GLY A 67 -18.83 9.97 7.26
CA GLY A 67 -18.50 11.22 6.55
C GLY A 67 -17.30 11.98 7.13
N ALA A 68 -16.63 11.45 8.16
CA ALA A 68 -15.45 12.08 8.75
C ALA A 68 -14.27 12.16 7.77
N MET A 69 -14.13 11.18 6.87
CA MET A 69 -13.13 11.24 5.80
C MET A 69 -13.35 12.45 4.89
N ASP A 70 -14.59 12.66 4.44
CA ASP A 70 -14.94 13.77 3.54
C ASP A 70 -14.71 15.11 4.25
N PHE A 71 -15.14 15.22 5.50
CA PHE A 71 -14.89 16.42 6.32
C PHE A 71 -13.40 16.76 6.45
N ILE A 72 -12.54 15.76 6.68
CA ILE A 72 -11.08 15.97 6.76
C ILE A 72 -10.52 16.36 5.39
N CYS A 73 -11.00 15.75 4.30
CA CYS A 73 -10.56 16.11 2.96
C CYS A 73 -10.93 17.57 2.62
N ASP A 74 -12.16 18.00 2.92
CA ASP A 74 -12.61 19.37 2.71
C ASP A 74 -11.80 20.39 3.54
N LEU A 75 -11.45 20.02 4.77
CA LEU A 75 -10.63 20.85 5.64
C LEU A 75 -9.19 21.00 5.12
N LEU A 76 -8.63 19.93 4.53
CA LEU A 76 -7.26 19.91 4.01
C LEU A 76 -7.15 20.48 2.58
N ALA A 77 -8.23 20.44 1.79
CA ALA A 77 -8.30 20.93 0.42
C ALA A 77 -7.64 22.30 0.20
N PRO A 78 -7.89 23.36 0.99
CA PRO A 78 -7.25 24.66 0.76
C PRO A 78 -5.72 24.60 0.88
N VAL A 79 -5.18 23.74 1.76
CA VAL A 79 -3.73 23.58 1.93
C VAL A 79 -3.14 22.75 0.80
N THR A 80 -3.81 21.66 0.41
CA THR A 80 -3.32 20.76 -0.64
C THR A 80 -3.39 21.41 -2.02
N ASN A 81 -4.38 22.26 -2.26
CA ASN A 81 -4.50 23.02 -3.51
C ASN A 81 -3.32 23.98 -3.72
N VAL A 82 -2.71 24.52 -2.65
CA VAL A 82 -1.54 25.41 -2.77
C VAL A 82 -0.33 24.68 -3.34
N ILE A 83 -0.14 23.40 -3.01
CA ILE A 83 0.96 22.58 -3.51
C ILE A 83 0.61 21.84 -4.82
N GLY A 84 -0.58 22.09 -5.38
CA GLY A 84 -1.06 21.44 -6.60
C GLY A 84 -1.41 19.96 -6.41
N LEU A 85 -1.77 19.55 -5.19
CA LEU A 85 -2.32 18.22 -4.89
C LEU A 85 -3.86 18.27 -5.04
N PRO A 86 -4.44 17.58 -6.03
CA PRO A 86 -5.89 17.52 -6.20
C PRO A 86 -6.56 16.87 -5.00
N SER A 87 -7.69 17.44 -4.54
CA SER A 87 -8.44 16.93 -3.39
C SER A 87 -8.95 15.51 -3.57
N GLU A 88 -9.13 15.05 -4.81
CA GLU A 88 -9.57 13.70 -5.15
C GLU A 88 -8.56 12.62 -4.76
N VAL A 89 -7.29 12.98 -4.60
CA VAL A 89 -6.22 12.06 -4.19
C VAL A 89 -6.20 11.89 -2.66
N LEU A 90 -6.74 12.84 -1.90
CA LEU A 90 -6.68 12.86 -0.43
C LEU A 90 -7.32 11.62 0.23
N PRO A 91 -8.54 11.18 -0.15
CA PRO A 91 -9.14 9.98 0.44
C PRO A 91 -8.25 8.74 0.27
N MET A 92 -7.63 8.58 -0.90
CA MET A 92 -6.70 7.49 -1.19
C MET A 92 -5.43 7.61 -0.35
N ALA A 93 -4.85 8.81 -0.25
CA ALA A 93 -3.64 9.04 0.52
C ALA A 93 -3.85 8.76 2.02
N ILE A 94 -4.99 9.16 2.58
CA ILE A 94 -5.36 8.81 3.96
C ILE A 94 -5.55 7.29 4.07
N MET A 95 -6.28 6.69 3.11
CA MET A 95 -6.49 5.25 3.10
C MET A 95 -5.18 4.46 3.04
N ARG A 96 -4.15 4.97 2.36
CA ARG A 96 -2.87 4.28 2.19
C ARG A 96 -2.20 3.96 3.52
N SER A 97 -2.26 4.85 4.49
CA SER A 97 -1.71 4.60 5.84
C SER A 97 -2.44 3.47 6.57
N PHE A 98 -3.72 3.25 6.25
CA PHE A 98 -4.56 2.24 6.91
C PHE A 98 -4.61 0.90 6.16
N SER A 99 -4.73 0.92 4.83
CA SER A 99 -4.95 -0.27 4.01
C SER A 99 -4.40 -0.10 2.60
N GLY A 100 -3.49 -0.99 2.22
CA GLY A 100 -2.83 -0.98 0.93
C GLY A 100 -3.80 -1.33 -0.19
N GLY A 101 -4.53 -2.46 -0.04
CA GLY A 101 -5.55 -2.88 -0.99
C GLY A 101 -6.76 -1.95 -1.03
N GLY A 102 -7.11 -1.31 0.10
CA GLY A 102 -8.16 -0.28 0.13
C GLY A 102 -7.79 0.96 -0.68
N ALA A 103 -6.55 1.44 -0.52
CA ALA A 103 -6.02 2.55 -1.30
C ALA A 103 -5.81 2.17 -2.78
N GLU A 104 -5.40 0.93 -3.06
CA GLU A 104 -5.26 0.43 -4.44
C GLU A 104 -6.61 0.41 -5.18
N GLY A 105 -7.69 -0.02 -4.52
CA GLY A 105 -9.04 0.07 -5.08
C GLY A 105 -9.44 1.52 -5.40
N MET A 106 -9.17 2.46 -4.49
CA MET A 106 -9.43 3.89 -4.75
C MET A 106 -8.57 4.45 -5.87
N MET A 107 -7.30 4.05 -5.95
CA MET A 107 -6.43 4.43 -7.07
C MET A 107 -7.01 3.89 -8.39
N ALA A 108 -7.47 2.65 -8.42
CA ALA A 108 -8.11 2.07 -9.61
C ALA A 108 -9.35 2.87 -10.04
N ASP A 109 -10.18 3.30 -9.09
CA ASP A 109 -11.34 4.18 -9.36
C ASP A 109 -10.89 5.55 -9.93
N LEU A 110 -9.86 6.16 -9.34
CA LEU A 110 -9.28 7.42 -9.86
C LEU A 110 -8.73 7.26 -11.27
N LEU A 111 -8.02 6.16 -11.56
CA LEU A 111 -7.49 5.86 -12.89
C LEU A 111 -8.60 5.59 -13.91
N ALA A 112 -9.69 4.93 -13.49
CA ALA A 112 -10.85 4.69 -14.34
C ALA A 112 -11.60 5.99 -14.66
N GLN A 113 -11.70 6.89 -13.68
CA GLN A 113 -12.44 8.16 -13.81
C GLN A 113 -11.65 9.23 -14.56
N TYR A 114 -10.37 9.43 -14.23
CA TYR A 114 -9.54 10.52 -14.77
C TYR A 114 -8.55 10.05 -15.84
N GLY A 115 -8.32 8.75 -15.98
CA GLY A 115 -7.36 8.17 -16.92
C GLY A 115 -5.94 8.11 -16.36
N THR A 116 -5.15 7.14 -16.85
CA THR A 116 -3.79 6.85 -16.37
C THR A 116 -2.76 7.93 -16.65
N GLN A 117 -3.04 8.83 -17.60
CA GLN A 117 -2.17 9.95 -17.96
C GLN A 117 -2.57 11.27 -17.32
N SER A 118 -3.66 11.30 -16.54
CA SER A 118 -4.06 12.49 -15.79
C SER A 118 -3.09 12.79 -14.65
N GLN A 119 -3.05 14.05 -14.23
CA GLN A 119 -2.28 14.46 -13.06
C GLN A 119 -2.73 13.70 -11.81
N ILE A 120 -4.05 13.56 -11.60
CA ILE A 120 -4.65 12.76 -10.52
C ILE A 120 -4.14 11.32 -10.58
N GLY A 121 -4.24 10.67 -11.74
CA GLY A 121 -3.81 9.29 -11.94
C GLY A 121 -2.31 9.09 -11.68
N ARG A 122 -1.47 10.01 -12.15
CA ARG A 122 -0.01 9.96 -11.94
C ARG A 122 0.37 10.18 -10.48
N ILE A 123 -0.19 11.21 -9.82
CA ILE A 123 0.06 11.46 -8.39
C ILE A 123 -0.40 10.26 -7.56
N ALA A 124 -1.61 9.75 -7.81
CA ALA A 124 -2.15 8.60 -7.10
C ALA A 124 -1.26 7.35 -7.27
N SER A 125 -0.79 7.08 -8.50
CA SER A 125 0.09 5.94 -8.80
C SER A 125 1.45 6.05 -8.10
N VAL A 126 2.08 7.23 -8.15
CA VAL A 126 3.39 7.46 -7.53
C VAL A 126 3.28 7.40 -6.01
N ALA A 127 2.27 8.04 -5.42
CA ALA A 127 2.05 8.03 -3.98
C ALA A 127 1.77 6.61 -3.46
N LEU A 128 0.92 5.84 -4.15
CA LEU A 128 0.61 4.46 -3.78
C LEU A 128 1.86 3.56 -3.84
N GLY A 129 2.69 3.72 -4.87
CA GLY A 129 3.89 2.90 -5.07
C GLY A 129 5.09 3.26 -4.20
N SER A 130 5.06 4.40 -3.49
CA SER A 130 6.24 4.94 -2.79
C SER A 130 6.25 4.70 -1.28
N THR A 131 5.17 4.18 -0.69
CA THR A 131 5.08 3.94 0.76
C THR A 131 4.49 2.59 1.09
N GLU A 132 4.59 2.23 2.36
CA GLU A 132 3.89 1.11 2.95
C GLU A 132 2.71 1.57 3.81
N THR A 133 1.99 0.58 4.32
CA THR A 133 0.76 0.79 5.09
C THR A 133 1.06 0.95 6.57
N THR A 134 1.28 2.19 7.05
CA THR A 134 1.75 2.48 8.42
C THR A 134 1.01 1.71 9.52
N PHE A 135 -0.31 1.83 9.60
CA PHE A 135 -1.10 1.17 10.65
C PHE A 135 -1.19 -0.33 10.46
N TYR A 136 -1.18 -0.81 9.22
CA TYR A 136 -1.15 -2.23 8.91
C TYR A 136 0.17 -2.88 9.32
N VAL A 137 1.30 -2.27 9.00
CA VAL A 137 2.63 -2.72 9.44
C VAL A 137 2.66 -2.80 10.97
N VAL A 138 2.13 -1.79 11.67
CA VAL A 138 2.03 -1.83 13.13
C VAL A 138 1.11 -2.96 13.61
N ALA A 139 -0.08 -3.11 13.05
CA ALA A 139 -1.03 -4.13 13.51
C ALA A 139 -0.53 -5.56 13.24
N VAL A 140 0.06 -5.79 12.06
CA VAL A 140 0.41 -7.12 11.56
C VAL A 140 1.83 -7.49 11.95
N TYR A 141 2.80 -6.62 11.68
CA TYR A 141 4.21 -6.99 11.82
C TYR A 141 4.65 -6.87 13.27
N PHE A 142 4.12 -5.90 14.02
CA PHE A 142 4.45 -5.79 15.44
C PHE A 142 3.57 -6.74 16.26
N GLY A 143 2.31 -6.95 15.84
CA GLY A 143 1.42 -7.94 16.41
C GLY A 143 1.96 -9.37 16.34
N SER A 144 2.57 -9.75 15.21
CA SER A 144 3.11 -11.11 15.03
C SER A 144 4.29 -11.46 15.94
N VAL A 145 4.99 -10.46 16.46
CA VAL A 145 6.13 -10.61 17.38
C VAL A 145 5.85 -10.05 18.78
N GLY A 146 4.60 -9.67 19.07
CA GLY A 146 4.16 -9.23 20.41
C GLY A 146 4.67 -7.86 20.85
N ILE A 147 5.05 -6.97 19.93
CA ILE A 147 5.50 -5.61 20.27
C ILE A 147 4.28 -4.72 20.54
N SER A 148 4.23 -4.12 21.72
CA SER A 148 3.14 -3.23 22.15
C SER A 148 3.49 -1.74 22.09
N ASN A 149 4.77 -1.36 22.08
CA ASN A 149 5.19 0.04 22.06
C ASN A 149 5.44 0.54 20.64
N THR A 150 4.42 1.16 20.04
CA THR A 150 4.38 1.53 18.61
C THR A 150 4.48 3.02 18.36
N ARG A 151 4.57 3.85 19.42
CA ARG A 151 4.43 5.32 19.36
C ARG A 151 5.35 5.96 18.32
N HIS A 152 6.65 5.63 18.33
CA HIS A 152 7.62 6.24 17.43
C HIS A 152 7.46 5.71 15.99
N SER A 153 7.07 4.45 15.84
CA SER A 153 6.86 3.82 14.54
C SER A 153 5.67 4.42 13.80
N ILE A 154 4.57 4.69 14.51
CA ILE A 154 3.40 5.35 13.92
C ILE A 154 3.78 6.76 13.45
N ALA A 155 4.44 7.55 14.30
CA ALA A 155 4.85 8.91 13.94
C ALA A 155 5.81 8.92 12.74
N ALA A 156 6.82 8.05 12.73
CA ALA A 156 7.75 7.92 11.61
C ALA A 156 7.06 7.48 10.32
N GLY A 157 6.15 6.49 10.40
CA GLY A 157 5.39 6.00 9.26
C GLY A 157 4.48 7.07 8.66
N LEU A 158 3.71 7.78 9.49
CA LEU A 158 2.83 8.87 9.02
C LEU A 158 3.61 10.04 8.42
N LEU A 159 4.79 10.37 8.98
CA LEU A 159 5.67 11.37 8.37
C LEU A 159 6.22 10.89 7.02
N GLY A 160 6.52 9.60 6.89
CA GLY A 160 6.89 8.98 5.62
C GLY A 160 5.76 9.02 4.59
N ASP A 161 4.54 8.70 5.01
CA ASP A 161 3.34 8.77 4.16
C ASP A 161 3.10 10.20 3.66
N LEU A 162 3.21 11.18 4.56
CA LEU A 162 3.10 12.59 4.19
C LEU A 162 4.22 13.04 3.24
N ALA A 163 5.46 12.66 3.52
CA ALA A 163 6.61 13.00 2.68
C ALA A 163 6.47 12.40 1.28
N SER A 164 5.98 11.17 1.17
CA SER A 164 5.68 10.54 -0.12
C SER A 164 4.58 11.28 -0.87
N LEU A 165 3.47 11.63 -0.22
CA LEU A 165 2.39 12.35 -0.88
C LEU A 165 2.86 13.70 -1.42
N ILE A 166 3.64 14.44 -0.62
CA ILE A 166 4.23 15.72 -1.03
C ILE A 166 5.22 15.49 -2.19
N ALA A 167 6.13 14.54 -2.07
CA ALA A 167 7.12 14.26 -3.11
C ALA A 167 6.46 13.81 -4.42
N ALA A 168 5.47 12.91 -4.36
CA ALA A 168 4.68 12.47 -5.50
C ALA A 168 4.00 13.65 -6.19
N THR A 169 3.37 14.54 -5.42
CA THR A 169 2.74 15.76 -5.95
C THR A 169 3.76 16.64 -6.65
N LEU A 170 4.85 17.01 -5.97
CA LEU A 170 5.84 17.94 -6.49
C LEU A 170 6.56 17.38 -7.73
N ILE A 171 6.99 16.12 -7.69
CA ILE A 171 7.71 15.49 -8.80
C ILE A 171 6.79 15.33 -10.00
N VAL A 172 5.55 14.86 -9.80
CA VAL A 172 4.61 14.70 -10.90
C VAL A 172 4.27 16.05 -11.52
N ASN A 173 4.06 17.08 -10.70
CA ASN A 173 3.86 18.43 -11.20
C ASN A 173 5.11 18.89 -11.97
N ILE A 174 6.32 18.84 -11.43
CA ILE A 174 7.54 19.29 -12.15
C ILE A 174 7.74 18.57 -13.50
N MET A 175 7.47 17.26 -13.56
CA MET A 175 7.74 16.45 -14.76
C MET A 175 6.64 16.54 -15.83
N TRP A 176 5.40 16.88 -15.44
CA TRP A 176 4.23 16.80 -16.32
C TRP A 176 3.30 18.04 -16.27
N PHE A 177 3.68 19.11 -15.56
CA PHE A 177 3.07 20.44 -15.73
C PHE A 177 3.39 21.03 -17.10
#